data_AF-A0A6G7IZN1-F1
#
_entry.id   AF-A0A6G7IZN1-F1
#
_cell.length_a   1.000
_cell.length_b   1.000
_cell.length_c   1.000
_cell.angle_alpha   90.00
_cell.angle_beta   90.00
_cell.angle_gamma   90.00
#
_symmetry.space_group_name_H-M   'P 1'
#
loop_
_entity.id
_entity.type
_entity.pdbx_description
1 polymer ?
#
loop_
_entity_poly.entity_id
_entity_poly.type
_entity_poly.pdbx_seq_one_letter_code
_entity_poly.pdbx_strand_id
1 'polypeptide(L)'
;MNKVNKLPQSNSNKIELKKINALVNKYLCNFITKKYFSPFYDKDGNEISQNEYSKGCGITSSTLSKIKESDGYNIPLTTVYSICRFENCSLQDFFSEFEKEYGTNIRP
;
A
#
# COMPACT_ATOMS: atom_id res chain seq x y z
N MET A 1 -50.57 10.49 -13.66
CA MET A 1 -49.66 9.53 -13.00
C MET A 1 -48.41 9.39 -13.86
N ASN A 2 -47.24 9.84 -13.41
CA ASN A 2 -45.95 9.46 -14.01
C ASN A 2 -44.99 9.16 -12.86
N LYS A 3 -44.73 7.87 -12.63
CA LYS A 3 -43.72 7.40 -11.67
C LYS A 3 -42.35 7.66 -12.29
N VAL A 4 -41.67 8.72 -11.83
CA VAL A 4 -40.23 8.87 -12.06
C VAL A 4 -39.52 7.85 -11.18
N ASN A 5 -39.19 6.69 -11.75
CA ASN A 5 -38.29 5.73 -11.11
C ASN A 5 -36.87 6.32 -11.09
N LYS A 6 -36.51 7.01 -10.01
CA LYS A 6 -35.09 7.26 -9.68
C LYS A 6 -34.49 5.94 -9.18
N LEU A 7 -33.69 5.28 -10.02
CA LEU A 7 -32.73 4.27 -9.55
C LEU A 7 -31.68 4.94 -8.63
N PRO A 8 -31.15 4.23 -7.61
CA PRO A 8 -30.52 4.87 -6.45
C PRO A 8 -29.11 5.34 -6.78
N GLN A 9 -28.89 6.66 -6.79
CA GLN A 9 -27.57 7.28 -6.96
C GLN A 9 -26.52 6.86 -5.90
N SER A 10 -26.93 6.19 -4.82
CA SER A 10 -26.05 5.80 -3.71
C SER A 10 -25.14 4.61 -4.03
N ASN A 11 -25.56 3.68 -4.89
CA ASN A 11 -24.81 2.43 -5.13
C ASN A 11 -23.67 2.61 -6.14
N SER A 12 -23.84 3.44 -7.18
CA SER A 12 -22.80 3.72 -8.17
C SER A 12 -21.60 4.45 -7.54
N ASN A 13 -21.87 5.45 -6.71
CA ASN A 13 -20.84 6.20 -5.98
C ASN A 13 -20.04 5.28 -5.03
N LYS A 14 -20.73 4.37 -4.31
CA LYS A 14 -20.05 3.39 -3.44
C LYS A 14 -19.10 2.45 -4.21
N ILE A 15 -19.45 2.06 -5.43
CA ILE A 15 -18.59 1.22 -6.28
C ILE A 15 -17.36 1.99 -6.71
N GLU A 16 -17.52 3.25 -7.11
CA GLU A 16 -16.42 4.12 -7.52
C GLU A 16 -15.43 4.37 -6.37
N LEU A 17 -15.93 4.71 -5.17
CA LEU A 17 -15.10 4.90 -3.98
C LEU A 17 -14.30 3.63 -3.62
N LYS A 18 -14.90 2.44 -3.78
CA LYS A 18 -14.17 1.18 -3.58
C LYS A 18 -13.05 0.99 -4.59
N LYS A 19 -13.25 1.37 -5.85
CA LYS A 19 -12.20 1.30 -6.89
C LYS A 19 -11.06 2.25 -6.57
N ILE A 20 -11.37 3.47 -6.14
CA ILE A 20 -10.37 4.46 -5.72
C ILE A 20 -9.55 3.91 -4.53
N ASN A 21 -10.21 3.39 -3.51
CA ASN A 21 -9.51 2.81 -2.35
C ASN A 21 -8.62 1.60 -2.74
N ALA A 22 -9.11 0.72 -3.62
CA ALA A 22 -8.32 -0.39 -4.13
C ALA A 22 -7.09 0.09 -4.92
N LEU A 23 -7.25 1.15 -5.72
CA LEU A 23 -6.15 1.74 -6.49
C LEU A 23 -5.08 2.36 -5.57
N VAL A 24 -5.49 3.10 -4.53
CA VAL A 24 -4.59 3.64 -3.51
C VAL A 24 -3.78 2.52 -2.86
N ASN A 25 -4.46 1.45 -2.42
CA ASN A 25 -3.81 0.31 -1.78
C ASN A 25 -2.81 -0.38 -2.72
N LYS A 26 -3.18 -0.55 -4.00
CA LYS A 26 -2.28 -1.08 -5.03
C LYS A 26 -1.03 -0.22 -5.20
N TYR A 27 -1.18 1.11 -5.32
CA TYR A 27 -0.04 2.01 -5.45
C TYR A 27 0.86 2.00 -4.22
N LEU A 28 0.28 1.97 -3.03
CA LEU A 28 1.04 1.90 -1.79
C LEU A 28 1.85 0.59 -1.69
N CYS A 29 1.23 -0.55 -2.04
CA CYS A 29 1.92 -1.85 -2.10
C CYS A 29 3.04 -1.88 -3.15
N ASN A 30 2.81 -1.31 -4.33
CA ASN A 30 3.81 -1.23 -5.38
C ASN A 30 4.99 -0.34 -4.97
N PHE A 31 4.71 0.80 -4.34
CA PHE A 31 5.73 1.71 -3.81
C PHE A 31 6.63 0.99 -2.79
N ILE A 32 6.03 0.35 -1.79
CA ILE A 32 6.76 -0.42 -0.78
C ILE A 32 7.59 -1.52 -1.44
N THR A 33 7.00 -2.28 -2.36
CA THR A 33 7.66 -3.40 -3.01
C THR A 33 8.89 -2.96 -3.80
N LYS A 34 8.74 -1.88 -4.58
CA LYS A 34 9.81 -1.30 -5.39
C LYS A 34 10.93 -0.72 -4.52
N LYS A 35 10.57 -0.04 -3.42
CA LYS A 35 11.54 0.67 -2.59
C LYS A 35 12.31 -0.25 -1.63
N TYR A 36 11.65 -1.27 -1.07
CA TYR A 36 12.20 -2.04 0.05
C TYR A 36 12.27 -3.56 -0.19
N PHE A 37 11.46 -4.13 -1.09
CA PHE A 37 11.27 -5.60 -1.18
C PHE A 37 11.84 -6.23 -2.46
N SER A 38 12.65 -5.49 -3.22
CA SER A 38 13.20 -5.94 -4.51
C SER A 38 14.63 -5.43 -4.78
N PRO A 39 15.66 -6.01 -4.14
CA PRO A 39 15.59 -7.09 -3.14
C PRO A 39 15.41 -6.54 -1.71
N PHE A 40 15.37 -7.43 -0.71
CA PHE A 40 15.35 -7.05 0.70
C PHE A 40 16.76 -6.82 1.20
N TYR A 41 16.94 -5.82 2.07
CA TYR A 41 18.22 -5.53 2.70
C TYR A 41 18.10 -5.52 4.22
N ASP A 42 19.19 -5.86 4.91
CA ASP A 42 19.34 -5.53 6.32
C ASP A 42 19.78 -4.06 6.50
N LYS A 43 19.85 -3.66 7.77
CA LYS A 43 20.31 -2.34 8.21
C LYS A 43 21.76 -2.01 7.87
N ASP A 44 22.56 -3.01 7.52
CA ASP A 44 23.96 -2.86 7.10
C ASP A 44 24.10 -2.84 5.56
N GLY A 45 22.97 -2.95 4.84
CA GLY A 45 22.91 -2.91 3.38
C GLY A 45 23.18 -4.26 2.69
N ASN A 46 23.22 -5.37 3.44
CA ASN A 46 23.38 -6.70 2.85
C ASN A 46 22.02 -7.23 2.37
N GLU A 47 22.01 -7.88 1.20
CA GLU A 47 20.81 -8.56 0.72
C GLU A 47 20.45 -9.71 1.66
N ILE A 48 19.18 -9.78 2.08
CA ILE A 48 18.66 -10.81 3.00
C ILE A 48 17.43 -11.49 2.43
N SER A 49 17.08 -12.66 2.98
CA SER A 49 15.84 -13.33 2.61
C SER A 49 14.61 -12.58 3.15
N GLN A 50 13.45 -12.80 2.51
CA GLN A 50 12.16 -12.33 3.02
C GLN A 50 11.90 -12.76 4.47
N ASN A 51 12.34 -13.97 4.86
CA ASN A 51 12.15 -14.49 6.20
C ASN A 51 13.00 -13.72 7.23
N GLU A 52 14.22 -13.34 6.89
CA GLU A 52 15.06 -12.51 7.76
C GLU A 52 14.47 -11.11 7.91
N TYR A 53 14.08 -10.49 6.79
CA TYR A 53 13.41 -9.19 6.80
C TYR A 53 12.14 -9.24 7.67
N SER A 54 11.32 -10.30 7.53
CA SER A 54 10.09 -10.50 8.31
C SER A 54 10.34 -10.49 9.83
N LYS A 55 11.44 -11.11 10.27
CA LYS A 55 11.83 -11.13 11.69
C LYS A 55 12.29 -9.75 12.15
N GLY A 56 13.04 -9.03 11.31
CA GLY A 56 13.57 -7.70 11.63
C GLY A 56 12.50 -6.62 11.77
N CYS A 57 11.55 -6.57 10.82
CA CYS A 57 10.49 -5.57 10.84
C CYS A 57 9.28 -5.96 11.73
N GLY A 58 9.19 -7.22 12.15
CA GLY A 58 8.09 -7.72 12.98
C GLY A 58 6.78 -7.92 12.21
N ILE A 59 6.85 -8.20 10.91
CA ILE A 59 5.71 -8.49 10.02
C ILE A 59 5.82 -9.93 9.55
N THR A 60 4.71 -10.66 9.47
CA THR A 60 4.75 -12.05 8.98
C THR A 60 5.20 -12.12 7.52
N SER A 61 6.01 -13.13 7.17
CA SER A 61 6.43 -13.37 5.78
C SER A 61 5.24 -13.46 4.81
N SER A 62 4.10 -14.03 5.25
CA SER A 62 2.85 -14.05 4.47
C SER A 62 2.27 -12.67 4.17
N THR A 63 2.39 -11.71 5.09
CA THR A 63 1.96 -10.32 4.86
C THR A 63 2.90 -9.62 3.88
N LEU A 64 4.20 -9.87 3.97
CA LEU A 64 5.17 -9.37 2.99
C LEU A 64 4.86 -9.90 1.58
N SER A 65 4.53 -11.18 1.45
CA SER A 65 4.10 -11.75 0.16
C SER A 65 2.86 -11.05 -0.40
N LYS A 66 1.85 -10.77 0.43
CA LYS A 66 0.63 -10.05 -0.01
C LYS A 66 0.92 -8.63 -0.48
N ILE A 67 1.87 -7.94 0.16
CA ILE A 67 2.27 -6.59 -0.27
C ILE A 67 2.93 -6.62 -1.66
N LYS A 68 3.60 -7.72 -2.02
CA LYS A 68 4.23 -7.91 -3.34
C LYS A 68 3.24 -8.33 -4.43
N GLU A 69 1.98 -8.61 -4.11
CA GLU A 69 0.97 -8.99 -5.10
C GLU A 69 0.57 -7.79 -5.97
N SER A 70 0.36 -8.02 -7.26
CA SER A 70 0.08 -6.97 -8.26
C SER A 70 -1.24 -6.22 -8.05
N ASP A 71 -2.17 -6.81 -7.30
CA ASP A 71 -3.49 -6.25 -7.02
C ASP A 71 -3.51 -5.44 -5.72
N GLY A 72 -2.41 -5.47 -4.97
CA GLY A 72 -2.27 -4.79 -3.69
C GLY A 72 -2.95 -5.50 -2.53
N TYR A 73 -2.67 -5.00 -1.34
CA TYR A 73 -3.18 -5.47 -0.07
C TYR A 73 -3.72 -4.27 0.72
N ASN A 74 -4.82 -4.46 1.46
CA ASN A 74 -5.31 -3.42 2.37
C ASN A 74 -4.37 -3.32 3.58
N ILE A 75 -3.34 -2.51 3.44
CA ILE A 75 -2.25 -2.42 4.41
C ILE A 75 -2.64 -1.57 5.62
N PRO A 76 -2.58 -2.12 6.85
CA PRO A 76 -2.74 -1.32 8.06
C PRO A 76 -1.61 -0.29 8.18
N LEU A 77 -1.92 0.90 8.71
CA LEU A 77 -0.90 1.92 9.00
C LEU A 77 0.20 1.40 9.93
N THR A 78 -0.13 0.48 10.85
CA THR A 78 0.84 -0.18 11.73
C THR A 78 1.87 -0.99 10.95
N THR A 79 1.49 -1.61 9.83
CA THR A 79 2.42 -2.33 8.93
C THR A 79 3.35 -1.35 8.21
N VAL A 80 2.82 -0.23 7.71
CA VAL A 80 3.63 0.85 7.12
C VAL A 80 4.63 1.38 8.15
N TYR A 81 4.19 1.66 9.36
CA TYR A 81 5.06 2.12 10.46
C TYR A 81 6.14 1.09 10.82
N SER A 82 5.81 -0.20 10.85
CA SER A 82 6.80 -1.25 11.10
C SER A 82 7.89 -1.33 10.02
N ILE A 83 7.53 -1.12 8.76
CA ILE A 83 8.50 -1.00 7.66
C ILE A 83 9.34 0.25 7.86
N CYS A 84 8.73 1.43 8.07
CA CYS A 84 9.46 2.68 8.25
C CYS A 84 10.46 2.63 9.40
N ARG A 85 10.06 2.02 10.53
CA ARG A 85 10.93 1.83 11.69
C ARG A 85 12.11 0.89 11.41
N PHE A 86 11.91 -0.14 10.59
CA PHE A 86 12.99 -1.04 10.19
C PHE A 86 13.96 -0.35 9.21
N GLU A 87 13.40 0.42 8.28
CA GLU A 87 14.10 1.17 7.22
C GLU A 87 14.67 2.51 7.69
N ASN A 88 14.53 2.83 8.98
CA ASN A 88 14.97 4.08 9.59
C ASN A 88 14.47 5.35 8.87
N CYS A 89 13.20 5.37 8.44
CA CYS A 89 12.55 6.54 7.85
C CYS A 89 11.31 6.96 8.65
N SER A 90 10.93 8.24 8.56
CA SER A 90 9.70 8.73 9.20
C SER A 90 8.48 8.46 8.31
N LEU A 91 7.28 8.40 8.90
CA LEU A 91 6.04 8.34 8.12
C LEU A 91 5.89 9.57 7.20
N GLN A 92 6.36 10.73 7.65
CA GLN A 92 6.34 11.95 6.84
C GLN A 92 7.18 11.78 5.57
N ASP A 93 8.42 11.30 5.70
CA ASP A 93 9.31 11.09 4.55
C ASP A 93 8.72 10.03 3.61
N PHE A 94 8.25 8.92 4.18
CA PHE A 94 7.60 7.85 3.44
C PHE A 94 6.44 8.38 2.58
N PHE A 95 5.49 9.11 3.17
CA PHE A 95 4.33 9.61 2.43
C PHE A 95 4.69 10.74 1.47
N SER A 96 5.70 11.57 1.80
CA SER A 96 6.20 12.60 0.89
C SER A 96 6.79 11.98 -0.38
N GLU A 97 7.52 10.87 -0.27
CA GLU A 97 8.05 10.16 -1.43
C GLU A 97 6.97 9.40 -2.21
N PHE A 98 6.05 8.76 -1.51
CA PHE A 98 4.89 8.11 -2.13
C PHE A 98 4.09 9.11 -2.98
N GLU A 99 3.81 10.29 -2.43
CA GLU A 99 3.13 11.37 -3.15
C GLU A 99 3.96 11.93 -4.32
N LYS A 100 5.29 12.00 -4.21
CA LYS A 100 6.12 12.39 -5.36
C LYS A 100 6.02 11.39 -6.52
N GLU A 101 5.89 10.10 -6.22
CA GLU A 101 5.80 9.05 -7.26
C GLU A 101 4.39 8.91 -7.84
N TYR A 102 3.33 9.08 -7.03
CA TYR A 102 1.94 8.78 -7.43
C TYR A 102 0.97 9.98 -7.35
N GLY A 103 1.36 11.09 -6.73
CA GLY A 103 0.49 12.13 -6.13
C GLY A 103 -0.21 13.12 -7.05
N THR A 104 -0.31 12.89 -8.36
CA THR A 104 -1.19 13.71 -9.23
C THR A 104 -2.36 12.95 -9.84
N ASN A 105 -2.45 11.62 -9.69
CA ASN A 105 -3.44 10.77 -10.40
C ASN A 105 -4.20 9.77 -9.53
N ILE A 106 -4.16 9.87 -8.20
CA ILE A 106 -4.90 8.93 -7.32
C ILE A 106 -6.42 9.27 -7.27
N ARG A 107 -6.85 10.32 -7.97
CA ARG A 107 -8.24 10.58 -8.38
C ARG A 107 -8.29 10.80 -9.90
N PRO A 108 -9.36 10.37 -10.61
CA PRO A 108 -9.72 10.95 -11.90
C PRO A 108 -10.13 12.42 -11.77
#